data_AF-A0A819J1A2-F1
#
_entry.id   AF-A0A819J1A2-F1
#
_cell.length_a   1.000
_cell.length_b   1.000
_cell.length_c   1.000
_cell.angle_alpha   90.00
_cell.angle_beta   90.00
_cell.angle_gamma   90.00
#
_symmetry.space_group_name_H-M   'P 1'
#
loop_
_entity.id
_entity.type
_entity.pdbx_description
1 polymer ?
#
loop_
_entity_poly.entity_id
_entity_poly.type
_entity_poly.pdbx_seq_one_letter_code
_entity_poly.pdbx_strand_id
1 'polypeptide(L)'
;MDKSAEKRLDKIYRLSDDITESRARLLSITYSKDKSGLTTEKRRKNRIEDLTTDIDKLKLKRQDEIMRHYSNVKLTRKSSPSPPPTPLRVSSTPSPVPQPSRTPTLSPSHQSPPPSLHRSPSPPPRPESAPVSSSSSSDIRCEHSNDQPPEEPNIWSTEPVSADEKAHYHKCKQYYDIIQQPLVSVSEKIFYDDFELLAASLVCVLDQDVSDFDPETFLNNIANILNISDITIRKIQSGCVKVIFDIYKNVAGVNKKIEVKALYNSVTDKILQSLGLLKVLFMFMGDIETYDKTIKFRSQVTLHPEWNRIYGVNNSYWPGVAPDQLDRGPHPYYCPLGWQRFSFYVADKFYQKFKGWSVCYHGTKFAYGLSILLSGLKPAEIAAHGGGIYASPSIIYTAHPRYSEIKRIESKGESTFFKDGKYVQFVLQCRVHPDNIKKTGQETLETCNTIIDPNFDNDVIEWLIDAQGKPMMDFNDPNSTIVCTGLMVRVTDNHPGLLSDSQWWYKSHVCDNPKCCLLGTDLDELQEKKDNEETCNIIYT
;
A
#
# COMPACT_ATOMS: atom_id res chain seq x y z
N MET A 1 -10.49 -23.85 28.98
CA MET A 1 -9.20 -23.82 28.26
C MET A 1 -8.29 -24.86 28.92
N ASP A 2 -7.44 -25.58 28.17
CA ASP A 2 -6.48 -26.51 28.76
C ASP A 2 -5.52 -25.73 29.70
N LYS A 3 -5.30 -26.21 30.92
CA LYS A 3 -4.35 -25.60 31.88
C LYS A 3 -2.94 -25.44 31.30
N SER A 4 -2.58 -26.27 30.32
CA SER A 4 -1.34 -26.14 29.54
C SER A 4 -1.33 -24.91 28.64
N ALA A 5 -2.47 -24.58 28.00
CA ALA A 5 -2.59 -23.41 27.14
C ALA A 5 -2.54 -22.10 27.95
N GLU A 6 -3.19 -22.09 29.12
CA GLU A 6 -3.19 -20.96 30.05
C GLU A 6 -1.78 -20.63 30.55
N LYS A 7 -0.98 -21.64 30.95
CA LYS A 7 0.42 -21.46 31.34
C LYS A 7 1.31 -20.91 30.22
N ARG A 8 1.04 -21.28 28.96
CA ARG A 8 1.81 -20.80 27.80
C ARG A 8 1.46 -19.36 27.45
N LEU A 9 0.18 -18.99 27.54
CA LEU A 9 -0.26 -17.61 27.37
C LEU A 9 0.32 -16.70 28.45
N ASP A 10 0.32 -17.13 29.71
CA ASP A 10 0.96 -16.41 30.82
C ASP A 10 2.46 -16.12 30.55
N LYS A 11 3.18 -17.11 29.97
CA LYS A 11 4.58 -16.94 29.58
C LYS A 11 4.77 -15.91 28.46
N ILE A 12 3.87 -15.87 27.47
CA ILE A 12 3.90 -14.86 26.40
C ILE A 12 3.65 -13.46 26.96
N TYR A 13 2.71 -13.33 27.90
CA TYR A 13 2.42 -12.04 28.56
C TYR A 13 3.61 -11.55 29.39
N ARG A 14 4.24 -12.41 30.21
CA ARG A 14 5.46 -12.04 30.97
C ARG A 14 6.59 -11.54 30.07
N LEU A 15 6.85 -12.21 28.94
CA LEU A 15 7.87 -11.76 27.98
C LEU A 15 7.51 -10.40 27.37
N SER A 16 6.23 -10.10 27.18
CA SER A 16 5.77 -8.79 26.70
C SER A 16 5.96 -7.69 27.74
N ASP A 17 5.73 -7.99 29.02
CA ASP A 17 5.95 -7.07 30.13
C ASP A 17 7.45 -6.77 30.29
N ASP A 18 8.31 -7.78 30.21
CA ASP A 18 9.77 -7.64 30.27
C ASP A 18 10.32 -6.72 29.16
N ILE A 19 9.78 -6.85 27.93
CA ILE A 19 10.12 -5.97 26.80
C ILE A 19 9.71 -4.53 27.09
N THR A 20 8.51 -4.35 27.67
CA THR A 20 7.95 -3.03 27.99
C THR A 20 8.78 -2.33 29.08
N GLU A 21 9.13 -3.03 30.15
CA GLU A 21 9.96 -2.50 31.23
C GLU A 21 11.37 -2.15 30.73
N SER A 22 11.96 -2.99 29.88
CA SER A 22 13.28 -2.74 29.30
C SER A 22 13.29 -1.52 28.38
N ARG A 23 12.22 -1.28 27.61
CA ARG A 23 12.04 -0.04 26.83
C ARG A 23 11.91 1.19 27.71
N ALA A 24 11.15 1.09 28.82
CA ALA A 24 11.01 2.19 29.76
C ALA A 24 12.37 2.58 30.40
N ARG A 25 13.19 1.58 30.75
CA ARG A 25 14.57 1.79 31.22
C ARG A 25 15.47 2.42 30.17
N LEU A 26 15.37 1.98 28.90
CA LEU A 26 16.13 2.58 27.81
C LEU A 26 15.77 4.06 27.64
N LEU A 27 14.48 4.38 27.63
CA LEU A 27 14.00 5.75 27.51
C LEU A 27 14.45 6.62 28.69
N SER A 28 14.37 6.14 29.93
CA SER A 28 14.83 6.93 31.08
C SER A 28 16.33 7.25 31.02
N ILE A 29 17.14 6.31 30.53
CA ILE A 29 18.58 6.51 30.31
C ILE A 29 18.83 7.46 29.13
N THR A 30 18.05 7.42 28.06
CA THR A 30 18.22 8.33 26.92
C THR A 30 17.77 9.76 27.23
N TYR A 31 16.78 9.95 28.10
CA TYR A 31 16.23 11.27 28.42
C TYR A 31 16.80 11.93 29.67
N SER A 32 17.58 11.24 30.52
CA SER A 32 18.27 11.92 31.62
C SER A 32 19.35 12.86 31.06
N LYS A 33 19.15 14.18 31.22
CA LYS A 33 20.16 15.20 30.92
C LYS A 33 21.16 15.27 32.07
N ASP A 34 22.05 14.30 32.14
CA ASP A 34 23.14 14.36 33.11
C ASP A 34 24.30 15.20 32.58
N LYS A 35 24.61 16.30 33.27
CA LYS A 35 25.79 17.17 33.02
C LYS A 35 27.07 16.55 33.59
N SER A 36 27.30 15.26 33.38
CA SER A 36 28.45 14.56 33.97
C SER A 36 29.48 14.20 32.88
N GLY A 37 30.77 14.22 33.28
CA GLY A 37 31.91 14.17 32.35
C GLY A 37 32.04 12.90 31.50
N LEU A 38 33.04 12.91 30.61
CA LEU A 38 33.32 11.87 29.58
C LEU A 38 33.23 10.40 30.04
N THR A 39 33.59 10.09 31.29
CA THR A 39 33.51 8.73 31.83
C THR A 39 32.08 8.25 32.05
N THR A 40 31.14 9.14 32.34
CA THR A 40 29.72 8.81 32.51
C THR A 40 29.03 8.56 31.16
N GLU A 41 29.45 9.28 30.12
CA GLU A 41 28.91 9.13 28.76
C GLU A 41 29.26 7.76 28.15
N LYS A 42 30.50 7.28 28.33
CA LYS A 42 30.90 5.93 27.90
C LYS A 42 30.10 4.83 28.62
N ARG A 43 29.90 4.96 29.94
CA ARG A 43 29.08 4.00 30.71
C ARG A 43 27.61 4.03 30.26
N ARG A 44 27.07 5.21 29.98
CA ARG A 44 25.72 5.39 29.45
C ARG A 44 25.53 4.73 28.09
N LYS A 45 26.48 4.94 27.17
CA LYS A 45 26.48 4.31 25.84
C LYS A 45 26.48 2.78 25.94
N ASN A 46 27.40 2.21 26.72
CA ASN A 46 27.45 0.76 26.92
C ASN A 46 26.13 0.24 27.51
N ARG A 47 25.53 0.96 28.46
CA ARG A 47 24.24 0.56 29.06
C ARG A 47 23.07 0.61 28.08
N ILE A 48 23.07 1.55 27.15
CA ILE A 48 22.08 1.64 26.05
C ILE A 48 22.22 0.44 25.12
N GLU A 49 23.46 0.08 24.75
CA GLU A 49 23.75 -1.08 23.90
C GLU A 49 23.32 -2.41 24.58
N ASP A 50 23.60 -2.57 25.87
CA ASP A 50 23.17 -3.74 26.66
C ASP A 50 21.64 -3.88 26.67
N LEU A 51 20.90 -2.81 26.96
CA LEU A 51 19.43 -2.83 27.02
C LEU A 51 18.81 -3.09 25.65
N THR A 52 19.41 -2.55 24.58
CA THR A 52 18.97 -2.81 23.20
C THR A 52 19.12 -4.30 22.88
N THR A 53 20.27 -4.88 23.24
CA THR A 53 20.54 -6.32 23.07
C THR A 53 19.56 -7.19 23.85
N ASP A 54 19.23 -6.82 25.09
CA ASP A 54 18.27 -7.57 25.92
C ASP A 54 16.84 -7.51 25.35
N ILE A 55 16.41 -6.35 24.86
CA ILE A 55 15.10 -6.20 24.18
C ILE A 55 15.02 -7.14 22.98
N ASP A 56 16.06 -7.23 22.16
CA ASP A 56 16.05 -8.08 20.97
C ASP A 56 16.04 -9.57 21.31
N LYS A 57 16.79 -9.99 22.34
CA LYS A 57 16.72 -11.36 22.87
C LYS A 57 15.32 -11.71 23.37
N LEU A 58 14.64 -10.80 24.06
CA LEU A 58 13.28 -11.02 24.57
C LEU A 58 12.25 -11.11 23.44
N LYS A 59 12.36 -10.26 22.41
CA LYS A 59 11.51 -10.35 21.21
C LYS A 59 11.65 -11.72 20.53
N LEU A 60 12.88 -12.19 20.34
CA LEU A 60 13.14 -13.49 19.72
C LEU A 60 12.55 -14.63 20.55
N LYS A 61 12.76 -14.63 21.87
CA LYS A 61 12.14 -15.62 22.78
C LYS A 61 10.61 -15.61 22.71
N ARG A 62 9.99 -14.42 22.63
CA ARG A 62 8.53 -14.29 22.50
C ARG A 62 8.06 -14.87 21.17
N GLN A 63 8.76 -14.57 20.07
CA GLN A 63 8.45 -15.11 18.75
C GLN A 63 8.54 -16.64 18.73
N ASP A 64 9.61 -17.22 19.28
CA ASP A 64 9.76 -18.67 19.38
C ASP A 64 8.63 -19.33 20.17
N GLU A 65 8.21 -18.72 21.28
CA GLU A 65 7.13 -19.25 22.11
C GLU A 65 5.77 -19.18 21.38
N ILE A 66 5.52 -18.10 20.62
CA ILE A 66 4.35 -17.99 19.74
C ILE A 66 4.39 -19.09 18.68
N MET A 67 5.52 -19.29 17.99
CA MET A 67 5.64 -20.31 16.96
C MET A 67 5.46 -21.72 17.51
N ARG A 68 5.98 -22.02 18.71
CA ARG A 68 5.70 -23.27 19.42
C ARG A 68 4.23 -23.45 19.76
N HIS A 69 3.51 -22.36 20.02
CA HIS A 69 2.06 -22.44 20.24
C HIS A 69 1.38 -22.89 18.96
N TYR A 70 1.68 -22.24 17.82
CA TYR A 70 1.12 -22.58 16.52
C TYR A 70 1.45 -24.00 16.05
N SER A 71 2.70 -24.46 16.23
CA SER A 71 3.11 -25.80 15.78
C SER A 71 2.47 -26.95 16.57
N ASN A 72 1.99 -26.68 17.79
CA ASN A 72 1.35 -27.67 18.66
C ASN A 72 -0.18 -27.64 18.59
N VAL A 73 -0.79 -26.72 17.84
CA VAL A 73 -2.20 -26.79 17.49
C VAL A 73 -2.36 -27.90 16.45
N LYS A 74 -2.51 -29.16 16.91
CA LYS A 74 -3.12 -30.18 16.05
C LYS A 74 -4.51 -29.67 15.68
N LEU A 75 -4.73 -29.38 14.40
CA LEU A 75 -6.05 -29.13 13.82
C LEU A 75 -6.91 -30.41 13.81
N THR A 76 -6.95 -31.16 14.91
CA THR A 76 -7.94 -32.21 15.09
C THR A 76 -9.19 -31.57 15.69
N ARG A 77 -9.96 -30.86 14.85
CA ARG A 77 -11.36 -30.60 15.19
C ARG A 77 -12.12 -31.90 14.96
N LYS A 78 -12.67 -32.46 16.04
CA LYS A 78 -13.73 -33.47 15.94
C LYS A 78 -14.79 -32.90 15.03
N SER A 79 -15.09 -33.60 13.93
CA SER A 79 -16.27 -33.32 13.11
C SER A 79 -17.46 -33.27 14.04
N SER A 80 -18.02 -32.06 14.21
CA SER A 80 -19.33 -31.96 14.82
C SER A 80 -20.31 -32.52 13.79
N PRO A 81 -21.22 -33.43 14.17
CA PRO A 81 -22.22 -33.94 13.22
C PRO A 81 -22.95 -32.75 12.62
N SER A 82 -23.02 -32.73 11.29
CA SER A 82 -23.70 -31.69 10.54
C SER A 82 -25.12 -31.51 11.09
N PRO A 83 -25.57 -30.27 11.37
CA PRO A 83 -26.97 -30.07 11.72
C PRO A 83 -27.84 -30.58 10.55
N PRO A 84 -28.99 -31.20 10.85
CA PRO A 84 -29.89 -31.67 9.81
C PRO A 84 -30.31 -30.50 8.90
N PRO A 85 -30.47 -30.73 7.59
CA PRO A 85 -30.88 -29.70 6.66
C PRO A 85 -32.18 -29.06 7.14
N THR A 86 -32.16 -27.74 7.31
CA THR A 86 -33.36 -26.97 7.60
C THR A 86 -34.28 -27.06 6.39
N PRO A 87 -35.53 -27.54 6.52
CA PRO A 87 -36.44 -27.63 5.38
C PRO A 87 -36.66 -26.24 4.79
N LEU A 88 -36.44 -26.15 3.47
CA LEU A 88 -36.71 -24.95 2.68
C LEU A 88 -38.16 -24.54 2.89
N ARG A 89 -38.35 -23.37 3.52
CA ARG A 89 -39.64 -22.74 3.69
C ARG A 89 -40.10 -22.30 2.30
N VAL A 90 -40.99 -23.08 1.69
CA VAL A 90 -41.71 -22.72 0.47
C VAL A 90 -42.40 -21.38 0.74
N SER A 91 -41.96 -20.32 0.07
CA SER A 91 -42.59 -19.02 0.14
C SER A 91 -43.99 -19.15 -0.44
N SER A 92 -45.00 -19.01 0.40
CA SER A 92 -46.38 -18.83 -0.03
C SER A 92 -46.46 -17.54 -0.85
N THR A 93 -47.17 -17.67 -1.96
CA THR A 93 -47.75 -16.64 -2.82
C THR A 93 -47.79 -15.20 -2.27
N PRO A 94 -47.37 -14.19 -3.06
CA PRO A 94 -47.51 -12.80 -2.65
C PRO A 94 -48.99 -12.42 -2.58
N SER A 95 -49.40 -11.87 -1.44
CA SER A 95 -50.70 -11.21 -1.29
C SER A 95 -50.76 -9.96 -2.17
N PRO A 96 -51.94 -9.59 -2.69
CA PRO A 96 -52.09 -8.47 -3.62
C PRO A 96 -51.80 -7.14 -2.91
N VAL A 97 -51.02 -6.31 -3.59
CA VAL A 97 -50.70 -4.93 -3.22
C VAL A 97 -52.00 -4.12 -3.12
N PRO A 98 -52.28 -3.43 -1.98
CA PRO A 98 -53.41 -2.52 -1.90
C PRO A 98 -53.13 -1.27 -2.75
N GLN A 99 -54.08 -0.92 -3.61
CA GLN A 99 -54.04 0.29 -4.42
C GLN A 99 -53.99 1.55 -3.55
N PRO A 100 -53.16 2.55 -3.87
CA PRO A 100 -53.20 3.82 -3.19
C PRO A 100 -54.44 4.62 -3.60
N SER A 101 -55.14 5.10 -2.59
CA SER A 101 -56.28 6.00 -2.67
C SER A 101 -55.89 7.34 -3.30
N ARG A 102 -56.79 7.83 -4.16
CA ARG A 102 -56.76 9.16 -4.78
C ARG A 102 -56.82 10.25 -3.71
N THR A 103 -55.96 11.26 -3.83
CA THR A 103 -56.18 12.59 -3.22
C THR A 103 -56.17 13.66 -4.32
N PRO A 104 -56.96 14.73 -4.16
CA PRO A 104 -57.34 15.63 -5.24
C PRO A 104 -56.37 16.81 -5.44
N THR A 105 -56.52 17.37 -6.63
CA THR A 105 -55.78 18.46 -7.28
C THR A 105 -56.14 19.87 -6.77
N LEU A 106 -55.24 20.83 -7.07
CA LEU A 106 -55.34 22.31 -7.07
C LEU A 106 -54.96 23.00 -5.73
N SER A 107 -54.15 24.06 -5.64
CA SER A 107 -53.75 25.12 -6.60
C SER A 107 -52.50 25.92 -6.11
N PRO A 108 -51.95 26.88 -6.88
CA PRO A 108 -50.54 27.31 -6.84
C PRO A 108 -50.29 28.68 -6.20
N SER A 109 -49.08 28.93 -5.68
CA SER A 109 -48.34 30.21 -5.76
C SER A 109 -47.16 30.25 -4.77
N HIS A 110 -45.93 30.39 -5.28
CA HIS A 110 -44.99 31.45 -4.90
C HIS A 110 -43.65 31.23 -5.62
N GLN A 111 -43.38 32.10 -6.58
CA GLN A 111 -42.05 32.26 -7.19
C GLN A 111 -41.13 32.91 -6.15
N SER A 112 -40.03 32.24 -5.82
CA SER A 112 -38.90 32.84 -5.13
C SER A 112 -37.96 33.47 -6.18
N PRO A 113 -37.41 34.67 -5.94
CA PRO A 113 -36.48 35.31 -6.87
C PRO A 113 -35.12 34.60 -6.89
N PRO A 114 -34.35 34.70 -7.99
CA PRO A 114 -33.04 34.10 -8.09
C PRO A 114 -32.01 34.83 -7.19
N PRO A 115 -31.01 34.12 -6.64
CA PRO A 115 -29.97 34.75 -5.84
C PRO A 115 -29.04 35.61 -6.70
N SER A 116 -28.79 36.81 -6.19
CA SER A 116 -27.90 37.83 -6.72
C SER A 116 -26.45 37.34 -6.87
N LEU A 117 -25.90 37.48 -8.07
CA LEU A 117 -24.47 37.33 -8.39
C LEU A 117 -23.66 38.39 -7.64
N HIS A 118 -22.99 37.97 -6.56
CA HIS A 118 -21.91 38.76 -5.96
C HIS A 118 -20.67 38.70 -6.86
N ARG A 119 -20.32 39.86 -7.44
CA ARG A 119 -19.04 40.08 -8.11
C ARG A 119 -17.90 40.06 -7.08
N SER A 120 -16.91 39.20 -7.30
CA SER A 120 -15.63 39.22 -6.58
C SER A 120 -14.86 40.52 -6.89
N PRO A 121 -14.18 41.12 -5.90
CA PRO A 121 -13.33 42.29 -6.13
C PRO A 121 -12.05 41.90 -6.88
N SER A 122 -11.63 42.77 -7.79
CA SER A 122 -10.38 42.67 -8.55
C SER A 122 -9.15 42.66 -7.64
N PRO A 123 -8.08 41.95 -8.01
CA PRO A 123 -6.83 41.96 -7.25
C PRO A 123 -6.12 43.33 -7.33
N PRO A 124 -5.37 43.71 -6.28
CA PRO A 124 -4.62 44.97 -6.28
C PRO A 124 -3.44 44.94 -7.26
N PRO A 125 -3.00 46.12 -7.77
CA PRO A 125 -1.89 46.22 -8.70
C PRO A 125 -0.55 45.83 -8.05
N ARG A 126 0.31 45.19 -8.84
CA ARG A 126 1.70 44.87 -8.45
C ARG A 126 2.50 46.16 -8.17
N PRO A 127 3.37 46.18 -7.14
CA PRO A 127 4.29 47.29 -6.94
C PRO A 127 5.38 47.30 -8.01
N GLU A 128 5.66 48.49 -8.52
CA GLU A 128 6.74 48.83 -9.44
C GLU A 128 8.12 48.52 -8.84
N SER A 129 8.99 47.95 -9.67
CA SER A 129 10.40 47.70 -9.39
C SER A 129 11.19 49.01 -9.35
N ALA A 130 11.88 49.28 -8.24
CA ALA A 130 12.84 50.36 -8.10
C ALA A 130 14.11 50.13 -8.96
N PRO A 131 14.77 51.19 -9.44
CA PRO A 131 15.96 51.08 -10.28
C PRO A 131 17.21 50.72 -9.45
N VAL A 132 17.94 49.71 -9.91
CA VAL A 132 19.25 49.33 -9.35
C VAL A 132 20.31 50.32 -9.82
N SER A 133 20.90 51.02 -8.85
CA SER A 133 22.03 51.94 -9.01
C SER A 133 23.30 51.18 -9.36
N SER A 134 23.95 51.61 -10.45
CA SER A 134 25.31 51.24 -10.84
C SER A 134 26.34 51.82 -9.87
N SER A 135 27.18 50.99 -9.26
CA SER A 135 28.37 51.41 -8.53
C SER A 135 29.62 50.69 -9.02
N SER A 136 30.48 51.48 -9.66
CA SER A 136 31.95 51.53 -9.58
C SER A 136 32.77 50.23 -9.53
N SER A 137 33.58 50.07 -10.57
CA SER A 137 34.76 49.22 -10.67
C SER A 137 35.79 49.49 -9.59
N SER A 138 36.27 48.42 -8.95
CA SER A 138 37.56 48.40 -8.27
C SER A 138 38.37 47.23 -8.80
N ASP A 139 39.55 47.54 -9.32
CA ASP A 139 40.55 46.61 -9.86
C ASP A 139 40.92 45.52 -8.84
N ILE A 140 40.64 44.27 -9.20
CA ILE A 140 41.13 43.08 -8.49
C ILE A 140 42.35 42.57 -9.27
N ARG A 141 43.52 42.63 -8.62
CA ARG A 141 44.75 41.99 -9.08
C ARG A 141 44.55 40.48 -9.12
N CYS A 142 44.71 39.87 -10.30
CA CYS A 142 44.83 38.42 -10.46
C CYS A 142 46.12 37.92 -9.79
N GLU A 143 45.98 37.30 -8.62
CA GLU A 143 46.97 36.36 -8.12
C GLU A 143 46.78 35.04 -8.85
N HIS A 144 47.84 34.55 -9.52
CA HIS A 144 47.87 33.23 -10.11
C HIS A 144 47.85 32.18 -9.00
N SER A 145 46.65 31.66 -8.70
CA SER A 145 46.51 30.43 -7.93
C SER A 145 47.14 29.28 -8.72
N ASN A 146 48.01 28.53 -8.06
CA ASN A 146 48.47 27.24 -8.53
C ASN A 146 47.25 26.31 -8.61
N ASP A 147 46.64 26.20 -9.78
CA ASP A 147 45.58 25.24 -10.08
C ASP A 147 46.20 23.83 -10.05
N GLN A 148 46.24 23.23 -8.85
CA GLN A 148 46.35 21.78 -8.78
C GLN A 148 45.09 21.19 -9.42
N PRO A 149 45.23 20.19 -10.32
CA PRO A 149 44.07 19.53 -10.89
C PRO A 149 43.18 19.02 -9.75
N PRO A 150 41.86 19.22 -9.82
CA PRO A 150 40.95 18.78 -8.77
C PRO A 150 41.17 17.29 -8.54
N GLU A 151 41.50 16.91 -7.30
CA GLU A 151 41.65 15.51 -6.92
C GLU A 151 40.40 14.76 -7.38
N GLU A 152 40.58 13.65 -8.11
CA GLU A 152 39.47 12.84 -8.56
C GLU A 152 38.65 12.41 -7.34
N PRO A 153 37.33 12.68 -7.33
CA PRO A 153 36.51 12.35 -6.18
C PRO A 153 36.56 10.84 -5.95
N ASN A 154 37.02 10.43 -4.77
CA ASN A 154 37.02 9.03 -4.39
C ASN A 154 35.56 8.53 -4.32
N ILE A 155 35.16 7.76 -5.33
CA ILE A 155 33.81 7.20 -5.43
C ILE A 155 33.53 6.13 -4.37
N TRP A 156 34.57 5.57 -3.76
CA TRP A 156 34.46 4.55 -2.72
C TRP A 156 34.26 5.18 -1.36
N SER A 157 33.11 4.93 -0.75
CA SER A 157 32.86 5.36 0.61
C SER A 157 33.37 4.34 1.60
N THR A 158 34.02 4.84 2.66
CA THR A 158 34.39 4.05 3.84
C THR A 158 33.21 3.81 4.78
N GLU A 159 32.07 4.48 4.57
CA GLU A 159 30.88 4.31 5.40
C GLU A 159 30.16 3.01 5.03
N PRO A 160 30.02 2.05 5.96
CA PRO A 160 29.26 0.84 5.69
C PRO A 160 27.76 1.16 5.57
N VAL A 161 27.05 0.30 4.86
CA VAL A 161 25.57 0.28 4.89
C VAL A 161 25.09 0.10 6.33
N SER A 162 24.09 0.90 6.75
CA SER A 162 23.53 0.85 8.10
C SER A 162 22.81 -0.47 8.39
N ALA A 163 22.54 -0.76 9.66
CA ALA A 163 21.84 -1.99 10.06
C ALA A 163 20.41 -2.07 9.49
N ASP A 164 19.67 -0.95 9.49
CA ASP A 164 18.32 -0.87 8.94
C ASP A 164 18.30 -1.10 7.43
N GLU A 165 19.26 -0.49 6.71
CA GLU A 165 19.44 -0.71 5.27
C GLU A 165 19.80 -2.17 4.97
N LYS A 166 20.73 -2.78 5.74
CA LYS A 166 21.07 -4.21 5.59
C LYS A 166 19.83 -5.10 5.77
N ALA A 167 19.03 -4.85 6.80
CA ALA A 167 17.81 -5.60 7.05
C ALA A 167 16.78 -5.40 5.91
N HIS A 168 16.66 -4.18 5.38
CA HIS A 168 15.81 -3.89 4.23
C HIS A 168 16.30 -4.60 2.96
N TYR A 169 17.58 -4.50 2.62
CA TYR A 169 18.15 -5.13 1.43
C TYR A 169 18.10 -6.65 1.50
N HIS A 170 18.20 -7.25 2.70
CA HIS A 170 17.97 -8.67 2.86
C HIS A 170 16.54 -9.09 2.45
N LYS A 171 15.52 -8.29 2.82
CA LYS A 171 14.14 -8.52 2.36
C LYS A 171 14.00 -8.31 0.85
N CYS A 172 14.64 -7.29 0.30
CA CYS A 172 14.66 -7.06 -1.16
C CYS A 172 15.34 -8.22 -1.90
N LYS A 173 16.39 -8.81 -1.32
CA LYS A 173 17.04 -10.01 -1.85
C LYS A 173 16.10 -11.21 -1.87
N GLN A 174 15.36 -11.47 -0.78
CA GLN A 174 14.36 -12.54 -0.76
C GLN A 174 13.27 -12.36 -1.84
N TYR A 175 12.83 -11.11 -2.06
CA TYR A 175 11.91 -10.79 -3.16
C TYR A 175 12.55 -11.06 -4.53
N TYR A 176 13.79 -10.59 -4.71
CA TYR A 176 14.56 -10.77 -5.93
C TYR A 176 14.81 -12.26 -6.24
N ASP A 177 15.11 -13.09 -5.24
CA ASP A 177 15.33 -14.53 -5.42
C ASP A 177 14.08 -15.24 -5.98
N ILE A 178 12.89 -14.74 -5.64
CA ILE A 178 11.60 -15.30 -6.11
C ILE A 178 11.23 -14.77 -7.50
N ILE A 179 11.35 -13.45 -7.71
CA ILE A 179 10.79 -12.77 -8.90
C ILE A 179 11.84 -12.54 -9.99
N GLN A 180 13.13 -12.59 -9.63
CA GLN A 180 14.28 -12.28 -10.49
C GLN A 180 14.21 -10.87 -11.11
N GLN A 181 13.61 -9.93 -10.38
CA GLN A 181 13.46 -8.52 -10.75
C GLN A 181 13.70 -7.63 -9.53
N PRO A 182 14.27 -6.42 -9.70
CA PRO A 182 14.48 -5.49 -8.59
C PRO A 182 13.15 -5.03 -8.00
N LEU A 183 13.16 -4.74 -6.70
CA LEU A 183 12.14 -3.89 -6.11
C LEU A 183 12.42 -2.43 -6.50
N VAL A 184 11.51 -1.81 -7.26
CA VAL A 184 11.63 -0.41 -7.69
C VAL A 184 10.80 0.52 -6.83
N SER A 185 11.39 1.67 -6.54
CA SER A 185 10.86 2.70 -5.67
C SER A 185 11.06 4.08 -6.24
N VAL A 186 10.14 4.97 -5.89
CA VAL A 186 10.24 6.39 -6.21
C VAL A 186 9.91 7.23 -4.97
N SER A 187 10.60 8.35 -4.78
CA SER A 187 10.28 9.33 -3.73
C SER A 187 8.89 9.89 -3.95
N GLU A 188 8.07 9.94 -2.90
CA GLU A 188 6.74 10.55 -2.95
C GLU A 188 6.79 12.01 -3.39
N LYS A 189 7.87 12.73 -3.06
CA LYS A 189 8.03 14.15 -3.38
C LYS A 189 8.10 14.42 -4.88
N ILE A 190 8.45 13.41 -5.69
CA ILE A 190 8.42 13.52 -7.15
C ILE A 190 7.00 13.76 -7.66
N PHE A 191 5.97 13.45 -6.86
CA PHE A 191 4.58 13.67 -7.23
C PHE A 191 4.00 14.99 -6.69
N TYR A 192 4.76 15.80 -5.95
CA TYR A 192 4.27 17.01 -5.29
C TYR A 192 4.57 18.23 -6.14
N ASP A 193 3.56 18.95 -6.62
CA ASP A 193 3.73 20.06 -7.58
C ASP A 193 4.45 21.28 -7.02
N ASP A 194 4.38 21.46 -5.71
CA ASP A 194 5.07 22.50 -4.94
C ASP A 194 6.49 22.13 -4.52
N PHE A 195 6.94 20.90 -4.81
CA PHE A 195 8.28 20.45 -4.43
C PHE A 195 9.30 20.64 -5.56
N GLU A 196 10.35 21.41 -5.26
CA GLU A 196 11.51 21.56 -6.15
C GLU A 196 12.57 20.49 -5.86
N LEU A 197 12.83 19.63 -6.84
CA LEU A 197 13.84 18.59 -6.74
C LEU A 197 15.24 19.18 -7.02
N LEU A 198 15.94 19.58 -5.96
CA LEU A 198 17.29 20.16 -6.05
C LEU A 198 18.30 19.18 -6.69
N ALA A 199 18.24 17.91 -6.26
CA ALA A 199 19.05 16.83 -6.78
C ALA A 199 18.19 15.59 -7.03
N ALA A 200 18.27 15.05 -8.24
CA ALA A 200 17.71 13.76 -8.59
C ALA A 200 18.80 12.70 -8.40
N SER A 201 18.53 11.74 -7.52
CA SER A 201 19.42 10.61 -7.29
C SER A 201 18.75 9.31 -7.71
N LEU A 202 19.56 8.41 -8.23
CA LEU A 202 19.22 7.01 -8.42
C LEU A 202 20.05 6.22 -7.41
N VAL A 203 19.43 5.33 -6.64
CA VAL A 203 20.15 4.41 -5.74
C VAL A 203 19.88 2.99 -6.20
N CYS A 204 20.93 2.29 -6.59
CA CYS A 204 20.88 0.87 -6.94
C CYS A 204 21.60 0.05 -5.88
N VAL A 205 21.01 -1.06 -5.49
CA VAL A 205 21.62 -2.04 -4.60
C VAL A 205 21.75 -3.34 -5.38
N LEU A 206 22.94 -3.92 -5.38
CA LEU A 206 23.27 -5.12 -6.14
C LEU A 206 23.56 -6.29 -5.21
N ASP A 207 23.20 -7.50 -5.67
CA ASP A 207 23.62 -8.76 -5.05
C ASP A 207 25.00 -9.20 -5.56
N GLN A 208 26.02 -8.38 -5.28
CA GLN A 208 27.39 -8.63 -5.71
C GLN A 208 28.38 -8.22 -4.61
N ASP A 209 29.54 -8.89 -4.57
CA ASP A 209 30.68 -8.44 -3.77
C ASP A 209 31.33 -7.22 -4.42
N VAL A 210 31.86 -6.34 -3.59
CA VAL A 210 32.57 -5.15 -4.03
C VAL A 210 33.86 -5.48 -4.78
N SER A 211 34.50 -6.62 -4.48
CA SER A 211 35.73 -7.06 -5.17
C SER A 211 35.51 -7.39 -6.64
N ASP A 212 34.29 -7.82 -6.97
CA ASP A 212 33.92 -8.28 -8.30
C ASP A 212 33.14 -7.21 -9.09
N PHE A 213 32.91 -6.06 -8.46
CA PHE A 213 32.10 -4.98 -9.01
C PHE A 213 32.95 -4.07 -9.89
N ASP A 214 32.62 -4.02 -11.18
CA ASP A 214 33.18 -3.05 -12.14
C ASP A 214 32.23 -1.85 -12.28
N PRO A 215 32.57 -0.68 -11.70
CA PRO A 215 31.71 0.49 -11.72
C PRO A 215 31.48 1.04 -13.13
N GLU A 216 32.47 0.96 -14.02
CA GLU A 216 32.40 1.54 -15.36
C GLU A 216 31.47 0.71 -16.26
N THR A 217 31.68 -0.62 -16.26
CA THR A 217 30.80 -1.54 -16.98
C THR A 217 29.37 -1.45 -16.45
N PHE A 218 29.18 -1.36 -15.12
CA PHE A 218 27.85 -1.20 -14.54
C PHE A 218 27.19 0.13 -14.95
N LEU A 219 27.93 1.24 -14.89
CA LEU A 219 27.44 2.56 -15.29
C LEU A 219 26.97 2.57 -16.75
N ASN A 220 27.78 2.02 -17.65
CA ASN A 220 27.44 1.93 -19.08
C ASN A 220 26.19 1.08 -19.30
N ASN A 221 26.10 -0.07 -18.62
CA ASN A 221 24.94 -0.95 -18.74
C ASN A 221 23.67 -0.30 -18.19
N ILE A 222 23.73 0.35 -17.03
CA ILE A 222 22.54 0.98 -16.44
C ILE A 222 22.09 2.22 -17.21
N ALA A 223 23.03 3.02 -17.72
CA ALA A 223 22.76 4.14 -18.62
C ALA A 223 22.03 3.67 -19.88
N ASN A 224 22.50 2.58 -20.50
CA ASN A 224 21.89 2.00 -21.68
C ASN A 224 20.49 1.41 -21.41
N ILE A 225 20.34 0.66 -20.32
CA ILE A 225 19.05 0.03 -19.93
C ILE A 225 17.98 1.09 -19.64
N LEU A 226 18.35 2.15 -18.92
CA LEU A 226 17.44 3.22 -18.53
C LEU A 226 17.34 4.35 -19.56
N ASN A 227 18.13 4.29 -20.63
CA ASN A 227 18.26 5.34 -21.64
C ASN A 227 18.56 6.73 -21.03
N ILE A 228 19.54 6.79 -20.12
CA ILE A 228 19.98 8.02 -19.44
C ILE A 228 21.38 8.37 -19.91
N SER A 229 21.55 9.56 -20.49
CA SER A 229 22.85 10.03 -20.99
C SER A 229 23.67 10.84 -19.97
N ASP A 230 23.02 11.42 -18.95
CA ASP A 230 23.66 12.23 -17.91
C ASP A 230 23.52 11.54 -16.54
N ILE A 231 24.40 10.55 -16.32
CA ILE A 231 24.46 9.77 -15.09
C ILE A 231 25.90 9.68 -14.60
N THR A 232 26.13 9.96 -13.33
CA THR A 232 27.47 9.90 -12.72
C THR A 232 27.41 9.20 -11.38
N ILE A 233 28.36 8.30 -11.13
CA ILE A 233 28.49 7.63 -9.83
C ILE A 233 28.99 8.65 -8.83
N ARG A 234 28.21 8.84 -7.75
CA ARG A 234 28.55 9.71 -6.64
C ARG A 234 29.20 8.95 -5.49
N LYS A 235 28.70 7.73 -5.22
CA LYS A 235 29.10 6.96 -4.04
C LYS A 235 28.89 5.47 -4.27
N ILE A 236 29.86 4.65 -3.86
CA ILE A 236 29.73 3.20 -3.75
C ILE A 236 29.99 2.80 -2.28
N GLN A 237 29.11 1.98 -1.70
CA GLN A 237 29.26 1.46 -0.34
C GLN A 237 29.33 -0.08 -0.35
N SER A 238 30.18 -0.65 0.51
CA SER A 238 30.36 -2.10 0.66
C SER A 238 29.30 -2.75 1.58
N GLY A 239 29.08 -4.06 1.40
CA GLY A 239 28.03 -4.84 2.06
C GLY A 239 27.14 -5.53 1.02
N CYS A 240 26.04 -4.90 0.64
CA CYS A 240 25.45 -5.08 -0.68
C CYS A 240 25.95 -3.89 -1.49
N VAL A 241 26.56 -4.09 -2.66
CA VAL A 241 27.10 -2.97 -3.45
C VAL A 241 25.98 -1.95 -3.67
N LYS A 242 26.08 -0.81 -2.99
CA LYS A 242 25.10 0.27 -3.06
C LYS A 242 25.73 1.40 -3.85
N VAL A 243 25.18 1.65 -5.03
CA VAL A 243 25.62 2.68 -5.95
C VAL A 243 24.62 3.82 -5.92
N ILE A 244 25.09 5.02 -5.60
CA ILE A 244 24.31 6.25 -5.65
C ILE A 244 24.78 7.01 -6.89
N PHE A 245 23.84 7.31 -7.77
CA PHE A 245 24.04 8.15 -8.93
C PHE A 245 23.40 9.51 -8.71
N ASP A 246 24.02 10.52 -9.27
CA ASP A 246 23.35 11.77 -9.61
C ASP A 246 22.91 11.67 -11.08
N ILE A 247 21.67 12.02 -11.35
CA ILE A 247 21.10 12.08 -12.71
C ILE A 247 20.68 13.51 -13.04
N TYR A 248 20.79 13.88 -14.31
CA TYR A 248 20.34 15.17 -14.83
C TYR A 248 20.97 16.37 -14.10
N LYS A 249 22.28 16.32 -13.84
CA LYS A 249 23.01 17.36 -13.08
C LYS A 249 22.79 18.75 -13.67
N ASN A 250 22.79 18.81 -15.00
CA ASN A 250 22.73 20.07 -15.75
C ASN A 250 21.30 20.55 -16.05
N VAL A 251 20.28 19.88 -15.51
CA VAL A 251 18.86 20.20 -15.73
C VAL A 251 18.30 21.01 -14.55
N ALA A 252 17.47 22.01 -14.82
CA ALA A 252 16.82 22.83 -13.78
C ALA A 252 15.83 21.99 -12.94
N GLY A 253 15.56 22.40 -11.68
CA GLY A 253 14.81 21.61 -10.70
C GLY A 253 13.43 21.11 -11.14
N VAL A 254 12.61 21.96 -11.78
CA VAL A 254 11.29 21.56 -12.31
C VAL A 254 11.41 20.49 -13.39
N ASN A 255 12.39 20.65 -14.29
CA ASN A 255 12.65 19.70 -15.37
C ASN A 255 13.21 18.38 -14.82
N LYS A 256 14.06 18.41 -13.78
CA LYS A 256 14.55 17.19 -13.10
C LYS A 256 13.40 16.31 -12.62
N LYS A 257 12.37 16.89 -11.99
CA LYS A 257 11.19 16.14 -11.53
C LYS A 257 10.46 15.48 -12.69
N ILE A 258 10.26 16.20 -13.80
CA ILE A 258 9.62 15.68 -15.01
C ILE A 258 10.42 14.50 -15.57
N GLU A 259 11.74 14.62 -15.67
CA GLU A 259 12.62 13.57 -16.18
C GLU A 259 12.63 12.33 -15.29
N VAL A 260 12.65 12.49 -13.96
CA VAL A 260 12.56 11.33 -13.04
C VAL A 260 11.21 10.64 -13.14
N LYS A 261 10.11 11.40 -13.29
CA LYS A 261 8.77 10.85 -13.49
C LYS A 261 8.68 10.12 -14.83
N ALA A 262 9.26 10.66 -15.89
CA ALA A 262 9.33 10.04 -17.21
C ALA A 262 10.15 8.73 -17.15
N LEU A 263 11.31 8.76 -16.50
CA LEU A 263 12.14 7.58 -16.25
C LEU A 263 11.35 6.51 -15.51
N TYR A 264 10.70 6.85 -14.38
CA TYR A 264 9.89 5.91 -13.62
C TYR A 264 8.79 5.27 -14.47
N ASN A 265 8.07 6.07 -15.26
CA ASN A 265 7.01 5.59 -16.15
C ASN A 265 7.54 4.72 -17.30
N SER A 266 8.81 4.87 -17.69
CA SER A 266 9.43 4.02 -18.72
C SER A 266 9.91 2.66 -18.21
N VAL A 267 9.96 2.43 -16.88
CA VAL A 267 10.39 1.15 -16.30
C VAL A 267 9.34 0.06 -16.57
N THR A 268 9.51 -0.62 -17.70
CA THR A 268 8.69 -1.77 -18.11
C THR A 268 9.21 -3.09 -17.51
N ASP A 269 8.43 -4.17 -17.58
CA ASP A 269 8.87 -5.52 -17.17
C ASP A 269 10.15 -5.96 -17.89
N LYS A 270 10.32 -5.57 -19.16
CA LYS A 270 11.55 -5.85 -19.92
C LYS A 270 12.76 -5.14 -19.29
N ILE A 271 12.61 -3.88 -18.88
CA ILE A 271 13.65 -3.14 -18.17
C ILE A 271 13.92 -3.77 -16.80
N LEU A 272 12.88 -4.15 -16.04
CA LEU A 272 13.03 -4.84 -14.77
C LEU A 272 13.81 -6.16 -14.90
N GLN A 273 13.53 -6.94 -15.94
CA GLN A 273 14.30 -8.16 -16.25
C GLN A 273 15.75 -7.85 -16.58
N SER A 274 16.02 -6.82 -17.41
CA SER A 274 17.39 -6.40 -17.72
C SER A 274 18.16 -5.91 -16.49
N LEU A 275 17.50 -5.16 -15.59
CA LEU A 275 18.09 -4.77 -14.31
C LEU A 275 18.35 -5.98 -13.41
N GLY A 276 17.48 -6.99 -13.44
CA GLY A 276 17.70 -8.25 -12.74
C GLY A 276 18.94 -8.99 -13.25
N LEU A 277 19.21 -8.99 -14.57
CA LEU A 277 20.44 -9.55 -15.12
C LEU A 277 21.70 -8.83 -14.63
N LEU A 278 21.59 -7.54 -14.27
CA LEU A 278 22.65 -6.78 -13.59
C LEU A 278 22.71 -7.03 -12.07
N LYS A 279 21.97 -8.02 -11.56
CA LYS A 279 21.84 -8.34 -10.13
C LYS A 279 21.35 -7.16 -9.28
N VAL A 280 20.66 -6.19 -9.87
CA VAL A 280 20.03 -5.11 -9.12
C VAL A 280 18.86 -5.73 -8.35
N LEU A 281 18.95 -5.75 -7.02
CA LEU A 281 17.89 -6.26 -6.15
C LEU A 281 16.93 -5.15 -5.70
N PHE A 282 17.40 -3.90 -5.72
CA PHE A 282 16.60 -2.74 -5.34
C PHE A 282 17.04 -1.48 -6.09
N MET A 283 16.06 -0.66 -6.47
CA MET A 283 16.28 0.64 -7.13
C MET A 283 15.38 1.71 -6.52
N PHE A 284 15.94 2.86 -6.17
CA PHE A 284 15.21 4.05 -5.70
C PHE A 284 15.48 5.25 -6.58
N MET A 285 14.43 6.00 -6.93
CA MET A 285 14.50 7.23 -7.70
C MET A 285 13.98 8.41 -6.88
N GLY A 286 14.79 9.45 -6.66
CA GLY A 286 14.37 10.67 -5.96
C GLY A 286 15.47 11.36 -5.20
N ASP A 287 15.11 12.21 -4.24
CA ASP A 287 16.09 12.88 -3.39
C ASP A 287 16.67 11.91 -2.36
N ILE A 288 17.99 11.95 -2.16
CA ILE A 288 18.66 11.06 -1.20
C ILE A 288 18.19 11.27 0.25
N GLU A 289 17.61 12.43 0.58
CA GLU A 289 17.08 12.70 1.92
C GLU A 289 15.79 11.90 2.21
N THR A 290 14.97 11.65 1.20
CA THR A 290 13.76 10.81 1.35
C THR A 290 14.07 9.33 1.24
N TYR A 291 15.21 8.97 0.67
CA TYR A 291 15.66 7.58 0.59
C TYR A 291 15.69 6.91 1.97
N ASP A 292 16.38 7.52 2.94
CA ASP A 292 16.52 6.98 4.29
C ASP A 292 15.16 6.85 4.99
N LYS A 293 14.29 7.85 4.80
CA LYS A 293 12.91 7.81 5.31
C LYS A 293 12.14 6.65 4.68
N THR A 294 12.23 6.50 3.37
CA THR A 294 11.57 5.45 2.59
C THR A 294 12.00 4.07 3.07
N ILE A 295 13.29 3.83 3.28
CA ILE A 295 13.79 2.56 3.83
C ILE A 295 13.23 2.30 5.23
N LYS A 296 13.23 3.32 6.09
CA LYS A 296 12.69 3.20 7.46
C LYS A 296 11.21 2.87 7.46
N PHE A 297 10.38 3.57 6.67
CA PHE A 297 8.95 3.29 6.56
C PHE A 297 8.69 1.88 6.01
N ARG A 298 9.46 1.45 5.02
CA ARG A 298 9.28 0.13 4.37
C ARG A 298 9.66 -1.06 5.21
N SER A 299 10.41 -0.86 6.27
CA SER A 299 10.73 -1.93 7.21
C SER A 299 9.51 -2.38 8.03
N GLN A 300 8.37 -1.65 8.00
CA GLN A 300 7.35 -1.70 9.05
C GLN A 300 5.99 -2.30 8.67
N VAL A 301 5.72 -2.69 7.41
CA VAL A 301 4.50 -3.46 7.10
C VAL A 301 4.61 -4.81 7.79
N THR A 302 4.01 -4.88 8.98
CA THR A 302 4.14 -6.02 9.88
C THR A 302 2.81 -6.73 9.86
N LEU A 303 2.82 -8.03 9.55
CA LEU A 303 1.61 -8.84 9.64
C LEU A 303 1.18 -8.98 11.10
N HIS A 304 -0.12 -9.16 11.31
CA HIS A 304 -0.71 -9.45 12.61
C HIS A 304 -1.47 -10.79 12.55
N PRO A 305 -0.76 -11.94 12.55
CA PRO A 305 -1.34 -13.22 12.18
C PRO A 305 -2.52 -13.68 13.04
N GLU A 306 -2.56 -13.28 14.31
CA GLU A 306 -3.68 -13.59 15.23
C GLU A 306 -5.03 -13.03 14.76
N TRP A 307 -5.02 -12.02 13.90
CA TRP A 307 -6.21 -11.40 13.30
C TRP A 307 -6.49 -11.88 11.88
N ASN A 308 -5.68 -12.79 11.33
CA ASN A 308 -5.93 -13.39 10.02
C ASN A 308 -7.23 -14.20 10.06
N ARG A 309 -8.02 -14.12 9.00
CA ARG A 309 -9.33 -14.79 8.92
C ARG A 309 -9.50 -15.40 7.55
N ILE A 310 -10.13 -16.56 7.50
CA ILE A 310 -10.69 -17.12 6.29
C ILE A 310 -12.20 -16.91 6.37
N TYR A 311 -12.78 -16.28 5.36
CA TYR A 311 -14.21 -16.01 5.31
C TYR A 311 -14.90 -17.03 4.42
N GLY A 312 -15.72 -17.89 5.01
CA GLY A 312 -16.38 -18.98 4.31
C GLY A 312 -17.17 -19.87 5.27
N VAL A 313 -18.11 -20.66 4.74
CA VAL A 313 -19.10 -21.43 5.53
C VAL A 313 -18.46 -22.31 6.62
N ASN A 314 -17.29 -22.89 6.35
CA ASN A 314 -16.57 -23.75 7.31
C ASN A 314 -15.55 -22.99 8.18
N ASN A 315 -15.50 -21.66 8.07
CA ASN A 315 -14.56 -20.77 8.73
C ASN A 315 -15.30 -19.58 9.40
N SER A 316 -14.80 -18.35 9.25
CA SER A 316 -15.50 -17.15 9.73
C SER A 316 -16.65 -16.84 8.79
N TYR A 317 -17.88 -17.01 9.26
CA TYR A 317 -19.09 -16.81 8.46
C TYR A 317 -20.17 -16.17 9.32
N TRP A 318 -20.88 -15.21 8.75
CA TRP A 318 -22.13 -14.72 9.31
C TRP A 318 -23.05 -14.24 8.18
N PRO A 319 -24.35 -14.49 8.28
CA PRO A 319 -25.33 -13.94 7.34
C PRO A 319 -25.61 -12.46 7.68
N GLY A 320 -25.58 -11.59 6.67
CA GLY A 320 -25.87 -10.17 6.84
C GLY A 320 -24.75 -9.37 7.53
N VAL A 321 -25.15 -8.38 8.35
CA VAL A 321 -24.24 -7.49 9.07
C VAL A 321 -23.53 -8.25 10.20
N ALA A 322 -22.24 -7.94 10.41
CA ALA A 322 -21.42 -8.61 11.43
C ALA A 322 -22.04 -8.59 12.84
N PRO A 323 -22.18 -9.75 13.51
CA PRO A 323 -22.81 -9.85 14.82
C PRO A 323 -21.82 -9.72 16.00
N ASP A 324 -20.55 -9.37 15.75
CA ASP A 324 -19.45 -9.51 16.71
C ASP A 324 -19.35 -8.39 17.75
N GLN A 325 -20.32 -7.47 17.79
CA GLN A 325 -20.36 -6.27 18.63
C GLN A 325 -19.12 -5.37 18.49
N LEU A 326 -18.24 -5.63 17.51
CA LEU A 326 -17.07 -4.81 17.26
C LEU A 326 -17.50 -3.53 16.56
N ASP A 327 -16.91 -2.43 16.97
CA ASP A 327 -17.12 -1.15 16.30
C ASP A 327 -16.42 -1.14 14.94
N ARG A 328 -17.24 -1.12 13.89
CA ARG A 328 -16.88 -1.10 12.47
C ARG A 328 -17.40 0.17 11.79
N GLY A 329 -17.67 1.20 12.58
CA GLY A 329 -18.24 2.47 12.13
C GLY A 329 -19.76 2.41 11.88
N PRO A 330 -20.33 3.53 11.41
CA PRO A 330 -21.76 3.66 11.15
C PRO A 330 -22.24 2.88 9.93
N HIS A 331 -21.35 2.48 9.02
CA HIS A 331 -21.71 1.73 7.82
C HIS A 331 -21.71 0.22 8.07
N PRO A 332 -22.66 -0.53 7.49
CA PRO A 332 -22.76 -1.96 7.71
C PRO A 332 -21.54 -2.71 7.14
N TYR A 333 -21.06 -3.70 7.88
CA TYR A 333 -19.97 -4.59 7.47
C TYR A 333 -20.50 -6.00 7.25
N TYR A 334 -20.49 -6.43 6.00
CA TYR A 334 -20.93 -7.76 5.60
C TYR A 334 -19.75 -8.74 5.55
N CYS A 335 -20.04 -10.03 5.66
CA CYS A 335 -19.01 -11.06 5.59
C CYS A 335 -18.41 -11.10 4.18
N PRO A 336 -17.09 -10.91 4.00
CA PRO A 336 -16.45 -10.97 2.69
C PRO A 336 -16.20 -12.43 2.28
N LEU A 337 -17.30 -13.16 2.01
CA LEU A 337 -17.26 -14.59 1.73
C LEU A 337 -16.32 -14.92 0.57
N GLY A 338 -15.51 -15.96 0.75
CA GLY A 338 -14.56 -16.39 -0.26
C GLY A 338 -13.19 -15.70 -0.21
N TRP A 339 -12.95 -14.85 0.79
CA TRP A 339 -11.69 -14.13 0.94
C TRP A 339 -10.91 -14.60 2.17
N GLN A 340 -9.59 -14.57 2.05
CA GLN A 340 -8.64 -14.73 3.14
C GLN A 340 -8.03 -13.37 3.49
N ARG A 341 -8.09 -12.99 4.75
CA ARG A 341 -7.51 -11.75 5.26
C ARG A 341 -6.16 -12.00 5.89
N PHE A 342 -5.15 -11.31 5.39
CA PHE A 342 -3.86 -11.11 6.03
C PHE A 342 -3.86 -9.74 6.70
N SER A 343 -3.83 -9.74 8.03
CA SER A 343 -4.00 -8.53 8.82
C SER A 343 -2.69 -7.80 8.96
N PHE A 344 -2.74 -6.47 9.00
CA PHE A 344 -1.59 -5.65 9.31
C PHE A 344 -1.63 -5.20 10.77
N TYR A 345 -0.47 -5.13 11.40
CA TYR A 345 -0.28 -4.44 12.64
C TYR A 345 -0.21 -2.95 12.33
N VAL A 346 -1.27 -2.23 12.70
CA VAL A 346 -1.43 -0.80 12.38
C VAL A 346 -1.06 0.08 13.57
N ALA A 347 -1.53 -0.26 14.77
CA ALA A 347 -1.29 0.50 15.98
C ALA A 347 -1.59 -0.31 17.24
N ASP A 348 -0.96 0.06 18.35
CA ASP A 348 -1.38 -0.37 19.67
C ASP A 348 -2.80 0.12 19.99
N LYS A 349 -3.53 -0.68 20.77
CA LYS A 349 -4.92 -0.37 21.19
C LYS A 349 -5.83 -0.04 19.99
N PHE A 350 -5.64 -0.77 18.88
CA PHE A 350 -6.32 -0.58 17.59
C PHE A 350 -7.81 -0.20 17.71
N TYR A 351 -8.60 -0.97 18.48
CA TYR A 351 -10.04 -0.71 18.64
C TYR A 351 -10.38 0.63 19.29
N GLN A 352 -9.53 1.12 20.20
CA GLN A 352 -9.74 2.42 20.84
C GLN A 352 -9.39 3.54 19.87
N LYS A 353 -8.29 3.40 19.12
CA LYS A 353 -7.83 4.41 18.17
C LYS A 353 -8.78 4.57 16.98
N PHE A 354 -9.31 3.46 16.45
CA PHE A 354 -10.15 3.45 15.26
C PHE A 354 -11.64 3.18 15.59
N LYS A 355 -12.06 3.52 16.80
CA LYS A 355 -13.46 3.46 17.22
C LYS A 355 -14.30 4.38 16.32
N GLY A 356 -15.43 3.89 15.82
CA GLY A 356 -16.30 4.60 14.88
C GLY A 356 -15.83 4.63 13.42
N TRP A 357 -14.65 4.07 13.10
CA TRP A 357 -14.14 4.08 11.73
C TRP A 357 -14.77 2.97 10.89
N SER A 358 -15.21 3.33 9.70
CA SER A 358 -15.88 2.43 8.76
C SER A 358 -14.89 1.54 8.05
N VAL A 359 -15.28 0.29 7.79
CA VAL A 359 -14.48 -0.63 6.97
C VAL A 359 -14.83 -0.44 5.50
N CYS A 360 -13.82 -0.34 4.65
CA CYS A 360 -13.97 -0.30 3.21
C CYS A 360 -12.87 -1.10 2.51
N TYR A 361 -12.98 -1.21 1.19
CA TYR A 361 -12.09 -1.95 0.33
C TYR A 361 -11.59 -1.05 -0.80
N HIS A 362 -10.31 -1.22 -1.16
CA HIS A 362 -9.68 -0.55 -2.28
C HIS A 362 -9.06 -1.59 -3.20
N GLY A 363 -9.53 -1.63 -4.45
CA GLY A 363 -9.01 -2.51 -5.48
C GLY A 363 -7.80 -1.86 -6.13
N THR A 364 -6.78 -2.65 -6.45
CA THR A 364 -5.62 -2.15 -7.19
C THR A 364 -5.02 -3.23 -8.08
N LYS A 365 -4.05 -2.84 -8.93
CA LYS A 365 -3.25 -3.75 -9.75
C LYS A 365 -2.12 -4.36 -8.91
N PHE A 366 -1.66 -5.56 -9.26
CA PHE A 366 -0.56 -6.26 -8.57
C PHE A 366 0.71 -5.42 -8.52
N ALA A 367 1.04 -4.75 -9.62
CA ALA A 367 2.21 -3.87 -9.72
C ALA A 367 2.18 -2.71 -8.70
N TYR A 368 1.01 -2.29 -8.24
CA TYR A 368 0.84 -1.19 -7.29
C TYR A 368 0.57 -1.65 -5.87
N GLY A 369 0.19 -2.90 -5.64
CA GLY A 369 -0.17 -3.39 -4.30
C GLY A 369 0.94 -3.14 -3.29
N LEU A 370 2.17 -3.54 -3.62
CA LEU A 370 3.31 -3.32 -2.71
C LEU A 370 3.65 -1.83 -2.58
N SER A 371 3.64 -1.04 -3.65
CA SER A 371 3.93 0.40 -3.54
C SER A 371 2.92 1.13 -2.67
N ILE A 372 1.63 0.76 -2.75
CA ILE A 372 0.57 1.30 -1.90
C ILE A 372 0.77 0.91 -0.43
N LEU A 373 1.04 -0.37 -0.15
CA LEU A 373 1.30 -0.83 1.21
C LEU A 373 2.48 -0.11 1.86
N LEU A 374 3.49 0.23 1.04
CA LEU A 374 4.73 0.84 1.50
C LEU A 374 4.72 2.37 1.53
N SER A 375 3.89 3.02 0.72
CA SER A 375 3.95 4.46 0.48
C SER A 375 2.60 5.17 0.69
N GLY A 376 1.52 4.43 0.94
CA GLY A 376 0.17 4.98 1.06
C GLY A 376 -0.63 5.01 -0.25
N LEU A 377 -1.80 5.62 -0.21
CA LEU A 377 -2.70 5.72 -1.38
C LEU A 377 -2.53 7.07 -2.09
N LYS A 378 -2.27 7.04 -3.39
CA LYS A 378 -2.30 8.24 -4.22
C LYS A 378 -3.77 8.59 -4.56
N PRO A 379 -4.23 9.83 -4.34
CA PRO A 379 -5.54 10.27 -4.80
C PRO A 379 -5.64 10.22 -6.32
N ALA A 380 -6.80 9.84 -6.83
CA ALA A 380 -7.13 10.06 -8.24
C ALA A 380 -7.26 11.57 -8.49
N GLU A 381 -6.66 12.07 -9.55
CA GLU A 381 -6.69 13.51 -9.92
C GLU A 381 -7.97 13.86 -10.69
N ILE A 382 -8.43 12.96 -11.58
CA ILE A 382 -9.61 13.14 -12.43
C ILE A 382 -10.39 11.83 -12.47
N ALA A 383 -11.61 11.84 -11.91
CA ALA A 383 -12.50 10.68 -11.87
C ALA A 383 -13.96 11.12 -11.75
N ALA A 384 -14.90 10.17 -11.89
CA ALA A 384 -16.34 10.43 -12.01
C ALA A 384 -16.98 11.18 -10.83
N HIS A 385 -16.30 11.24 -9.68
CA HIS A 385 -16.77 11.90 -8.47
C HIS A 385 -15.84 13.02 -7.99
N GLY A 386 -14.80 13.34 -8.76
CA GLY A 386 -13.77 14.32 -8.40
C GLY A 386 -12.51 13.67 -7.83
N GLY A 387 -11.57 14.51 -7.39
CA GLY A 387 -10.30 14.04 -6.86
C GLY A 387 -10.43 13.48 -5.43
N GLY A 388 -9.74 12.36 -5.16
CA GLY A 388 -9.74 11.68 -3.86
C GLY A 388 -9.37 10.20 -3.95
N ILE A 389 -9.51 9.48 -2.84
CA ILE A 389 -9.29 8.03 -2.79
C ILE A 389 -10.62 7.32 -2.99
N TYR A 390 -10.68 6.44 -4.00
CA TYR A 390 -11.86 5.64 -4.29
C TYR A 390 -11.83 4.35 -3.49
N ALA A 391 -12.90 4.08 -2.75
CA ALA A 391 -13.08 2.85 -2.00
C ALA A 391 -14.56 2.42 -2.05
N SER A 392 -14.86 1.24 -1.53
CA SER A 392 -16.24 0.74 -1.45
C SER A 392 -16.45 -0.08 -0.18
N PRO A 393 -17.63 -0.07 0.44
CA PRO A 393 -17.97 -1.01 1.49
C PRO A 393 -18.22 -2.43 0.93
N SER A 394 -18.40 -2.57 -0.39
CA SER A 394 -18.56 -3.85 -1.07
C SER A 394 -17.23 -4.39 -1.59
N ILE A 395 -16.81 -5.52 -1.03
CA ILE A 395 -15.67 -6.26 -1.59
C ILE A 395 -16.01 -6.84 -2.97
N ILE A 396 -17.28 -7.18 -3.23
CA ILE A 396 -17.74 -7.74 -4.51
C ILE A 396 -17.59 -6.72 -5.63
N TYR A 397 -18.00 -5.47 -5.40
CA TYR A 397 -17.76 -4.36 -6.35
C TYR A 397 -16.26 -4.13 -6.56
N THR A 398 -15.50 -4.07 -5.47
CA THR A 398 -14.05 -3.81 -5.49
C THR A 398 -13.27 -4.92 -6.20
N ALA A 399 -13.79 -6.14 -6.21
CA ALA A 399 -13.21 -7.29 -6.89
C ALA A 399 -13.36 -7.27 -8.41
N HIS A 400 -14.09 -6.31 -8.99
CA HIS A 400 -14.20 -6.19 -10.43
C HIS A 400 -12.81 -5.97 -11.08
N PRO A 401 -12.49 -6.60 -12.23
CA PRO A 401 -11.15 -6.53 -12.87
C PRO A 401 -10.65 -5.11 -13.20
N ARG A 402 -11.58 -4.16 -13.37
CA ARG A 402 -11.28 -2.73 -13.49
C ARG A 402 -10.48 -2.22 -12.29
N TYR A 403 -10.87 -2.61 -11.08
CA TYR A 403 -10.30 -2.13 -9.83
C TYR A 403 -9.26 -3.10 -9.28
N SER A 404 -9.57 -4.39 -9.23
CA SER A 404 -8.69 -5.43 -8.67
C SER A 404 -8.24 -6.38 -9.77
N GLU A 405 -6.95 -6.38 -10.07
CA GLU A 405 -6.38 -7.25 -11.10
C GLU A 405 -6.55 -8.73 -10.74
N ILE A 406 -6.86 -9.55 -11.74
CA ILE A 406 -6.82 -11.01 -11.65
C ILE A 406 -5.49 -11.45 -12.25
N LYS A 407 -4.70 -12.20 -11.50
CA LYS A 407 -3.43 -12.74 -11.97
C LYS A 407 -3.49 -14.26 -12.03
N ARG A 408 -3.15 -14.82 -13.19
CA ARG A 408 -2.97 -16.26 -13.33
C ARG A 408 -1.72 -16.69 -12.54
N ILE A 409 -1.86 -17.76 -11.76
CA ILE A 409 -0.76 -18.38 -11.04
C ILE A 409 -0.05 -19.29 -12.04
N GLU A 410 1.19 -18.97 -12.37
CA GLU A 410 1.99 -19.81 -13.26
C GLU A 410 2.39 -21.11 -12.56
N SER A 411 2.08 -22.25 -13.17
CA SER A 411 2.42 -23.58 -12.66
C SER A 411 3.91 -23.94 -12.88
N LYS A 412 4.75 -22.96 -13.21
CA LYS A 412 6.16 -23.19 -13.54
C LYS A 412 6.98 -23.18 -12.25
N GLY A 413 7.39 -24.37 -11.82
CA GLY A 413 8.19 -24.60 -10.63
C GLY A 413 7.35 -25.10 -9.45
N GLU A 414 8.00 -25.76 -8.49
CA GLU A 414 7.41 -26.32 -7.27
C GLU A 414 6.89 -25.24 -6.30
N SER A 415 6.25 -24.18 -6.80
CA SER A 415 5.59 -23.17 -5.98
C SER A 415 4.40 -23.82 -5.27
N THR A 416 4.65 -24.29 -4.06
CA THR A 416 3.69 -24.99 -3.19
C THR A 416 2.71 -24.03 -2.51
N PHE A 417 2.89 -22.71 -2.64
CA PHE A 417 2.19 -21.75 -1.80
C PHE A 417 0.67 -21.73 -2.05
N PHE A 418 0.26 -21.69 -3.33
CA PHE A 418 -1.13 -21.79 -3.74
C PHE A 418 -1.39 -23.15 -4.39
N LYS A 419 -1.22 -24.23 -3.61
CA LYS A 419 -1.48 -25.58 -4.11
C LYS A 419 -2.90 -25.65 -4.70
N ASP A 420 -2.99 -26.14 -5.92
CA ASP A 420 -4.22 -26.25 -6.73
C ASP A 420 -4.82 -24.92 -7.25
N GLY A 421 -4.23 -23.76 -6.88
CA GLY A 421 -4.65 -22.43 -7.32
C GLY A 421 -4.25 -22.14 -8.76
N LYS A 422 -5.19 -21.61 -9.55
CA LYS A 422 -4.93 -21.13 -10.92
C LYS A 422 -4.98 -19.62 -11.07
N TYR A 423 -5.76 -18.93 -10.24
CA TYR A 423 -5.87 -17.47 -10.27
C TYR A 423 -5.80 -16.91 -8.85
N VAL A 424 -5.21 -15.74 -8.72
CA VAL A 424 -5.16 -14.97 -7.48
C VAL A 424 -5.62 -13.54 -7.74
N GLN A 425 -6.35 -13.00 -6.78
CA GLN A 425 -6.82 -11.63 -6.77
C GLN A 425 -6.65 -11.06 -5.36
N PHE A 426 -6.35 -9.76 -5.24
CA PHE A 426 -6.35 -9.12 -3.92
C PHE A 426 -7.00 -7.74 -3.94
N VAL A 427 -7.50 -7.35 -2.76
CA VAL A 427 -7.93 -5.99 -2.46
C VAL A 427 -7.35 -5.57 -1.10
N LEU A 428 -7.18 -4.26 -0.92
CA LEU A 428 -6.79 -3.71 0.37
C LEU A 428 -8.03 -3.52 1.23
N GLN A 429 -8.01 -4.01 2.46
CA GLN A 429 -9.02 -3.66 3.46
C GLN A 429 -8.54 -2.44 4.25
N CYS A 430 -9.34 -1.38 4.23
CA CYS A 430 -9.04 -0.12 4.89
C CYS A 430 -10.04 0.19 6.00
N ARG A 431 -9.63 1.08 6.90
CA ARG A 431 -10.54 1.83 7.79
C ARG A 431 -10.50 3.30 7.42
N VAL A 432 -11.66 3.94 7.37
CA VAL A 432 -11.82 5.37 7.07
C VAL A 432 -12.65 6.05 8.16
N HIS A 433 -12.24 7.24 8.57
CA HIS A 433 -13.04 8.06 9.48
C HIS A 433 -14.31 8.52 8.74
N PRO A 434 -15.53 8.36 9.30
CA PRO A 434 -16.77 8.69 8.59
C PRO A 434 -16.82 10.12 8.05
N ASP A 435 -16.34 11.10 8.84
CA ASP A 435 -16.28 12.51 8.45
C ASP A 435 -15.38 12.80 7.25
N ASN A 436 -14.53 11.85 6.84
CA ASN A 436 -13.66 11.98 5.67
C ASN A 436 -14.23 11.31 4.42
N ILE A 437 -15.40 10.69 4.49
CA ILE A 437 -16.13 10.22 3.32
C ILE A 437 -16.81 11.43 2.69
N LYS A 438 -16.12 12.06 1.73
CA LYS A 438 -16.58 13.27 1.03
C LYS A 438 -17.87 13.05 0.26
N LYS A 439 -17.98 11.88 -0.36
CA LYS A 439 -19.14 11.51 -1.16
C LYS A 439 -19.36 10.00 -1.11
N THR A 440 -20.61 9.63 -0.96
CA THR A 440 -21.13 8.31 -1.26
C THR A 440 -21.96 8.44 -2.54
N GLY A 441 -21.73 7.57 -3.51
CA GLY A 441 -22.31 7.74 -4.83
C GLY A 441 -22.48 6.43 -5.59
N GLN A 442 -23.09 6.61 -6.77
CA GLN A 442 -23.38 5.53 -7.68
C GLN A 442 -22.10 4.88 -8.20
N GLU A 443 -22.16 3.57 -8.40
CA GLU A 443 -21.15 2.82 -9.13
C GLU A 443 -20.75 3.49 -10.46
N THR A 444 -19.48 3.34 -10.86
CA THR A 444 -18.90 3.99 -12.05
C THR A 444 -18.63 3.03 -13.20
N LEU A 445 -19.15 1.79 -13.11
CA LEU A 445 -19.11 0.77 -14.15
C LEU A 445 -20.34 0.85 -15.09
N GLU A 446 -21.35 1.66 -14.77
CA GLU A 446 -22.58 1.86 -15.55
C GLU A 446 -23.33 0.52 -15.83
N THR A 447 -23.52 -0.32 -14.80
CA THR A 447 -23.95 -1.73 -14.95
C THR A 447 -25.42 -1.96 -15.38
N CYS A 448 -26.09 -0.94 -15.95
CA CYS A 448 -27.41 -1.04 -16.57
C CYS A 448 -28.47 -1.72 -15.70
N ASN A 449 -28.55 -1.33 -14.42
CA ASN A 449 -29.45 -1.87 -13.39
C ASN A 449 -29.10 -3.28 -12.86
N THR A 450 -27.96 -3.85 -13.25
CA THR A 450 -27.50 -5.11 -12.66
C THR A 450 -27.16 -4.89 -11.18
N ILE A 451 -27.77 -5.67 -10.29
CA ILE A 451 -27.40 -5.68 -8.87
C ILE A 451 -25.97 -6.19 -8.75
N ILE A 452 -25.06 -5.35 -8.25
CA ILE A 452 -23.64 -5.67 -8.08
C ILE A 452 -23.43 -6.50 -6.81
N ASP A 453 -23.93 -6.01 -5.68
CA ASP A 453 -23.84 -6.66 -4.39
C ASP A 453 -25.22 -6.58 -3.73
N PRO A 454 -25.86 -7.71 -3.38
CA PRO A 454 -27.20 -7.70 -2.80
C PRO A 454 -27.27 -7.00 -1.42
N ASN A 455 -26.12 -6.67 -0.82
CA ASN A 455 -26.06 -5.97 0.47
C ASN A 455 -26.01 -4.45 0.34
N PHE A 456 -25.80 -3.91 -0.87
CA PHE A 456 -25.62 -2.48 -1.10
C PHE A 456 -26.35 -2.03 -2.35
N ASP A 457 -27.10 -0.93 -2.25
CA ASP A 457 -27.68 -0.30 -3.42
C ASP A 457 -26.57 0.31 -4.30
N ASN A 458 -26.71 0.15 -5.62
CA ASN A 458 -25.71 0.61 -6.58
C ASN A 458 -25.48 2.13 -6.53
N ASP A 459 -26.41 2.92 -6.00
CA ASP A 459 -26.37 4.38 -5.88
C ASP A 459 -25.51 4.88 -4.70
N VAL A 460 -25.11 3.97 -3.79
CA VAL A 460 -24.32 4.28 -2.59
C VAL A 460 -23.11 3.36 -2.39
N ILE A 461 -22.77 2.56 -3.39
CA ILE A 461 -21.71 1.54 -3.30
C ILE A 461 -20.29 2.10 -3.48
N GLU A 462 -20.12 3.32 -3.99
CA GLU A 462 -18.81 3.93 -4.21
C GLU A 462 -18.57 5.10 -3.25
N TRP A 463 -17.41 5.09 -2.58
CA TRP A 463 -17.00 6.12 -1.63
C TRP A 463 -15.81 6.90 -2.18
N LEU A 464 -15.93 8.23 -2.17
CA LEU A 464 -14.82 9.15 -2.38
C LEU A 464 -14.34 9.67 -1.02
N ILE A 465 -13.12 9.31 -0.66
CA ILE A 465 -12.48 9.73 0.59
C ILE A 465 -11.65 10.98 0.32
N ASP A 466 -11.80 11.98 1.17
CA ASP A 466 -11.05 13.23 1.07
C ASP A 466 -9.57 13.02 1.38
N ALA A 467 -8.73 13.41 0.41
CA ALA A 467 -7.29 13.43 0.57
C ALA A 467 -6.80 14.67 1.33
N GLN A 468 -7.67 15.64 1.66
CA GLN A 468 -7.36 16.87 2.39
C GLN A 468 -6.24 17.70 1.71
N GLY A 469 -6.24 17.70 0.37
CA GLY A 469 -5.17 18.32 -0.42
C GLY A 469 -3.82 17.60 -0.36
N LYS A 470 -3.73 16.45 0.33
CA LYS A 470 -2.50 15.66 0.37
C LYS A 470 -2.32 14.92 -0.96
N PRO A 471 -1.15 15.01 -1.59
CA PRO A 471 -0.81 14.26 -2.81
C PRO A 471 -0.63 12.75 -2.59
N MET A 472 -0.47 12.32 -1.34
CA MET A 472 -0.35 10.92 -0.94
C MET A 472 -0.96 10.73 0.46
N MET A 473 -1.69 9.64 0.65
CA MET A 473 -2.29 9.27 1.94
C MET A 473 -1.43 8.20 2.61
N ASP A 474 -0.44 8.62 3.40
CA ASP A 474 0.42 7.73 4.18
C ASP A 474 -0.40 7.00 5.25
N PHE A 475 -0.31 5.66 5.27
CA PHE A 475 -0.97 4.83 6.28
C PHE A 475 -0.31 4.91 7.66
N ASN A 476 0.93 5.41 7.74
CA ASN A 476 1.65 5.61 8.99
C ASN A 476 1.40 6.99 9.61
N ASP A 477 0.80 7.92 8.87
CA ASP A 477 0.41 9.24 9.41
C ASP A 477 -0.64 9.04 10.51
N PRO A 478 -0.37 9.45 11.77
CA PRO A 478 -1.35 9.34 12.86
C PRO A 478 -2.64 10.13 12.59
N ASN A 479 -2.59 11.11 11.69
CA ASN A 479 -3.71 11.94 11.25
C ASN A 479 -4.21 11.55 9.84
N SER A 480 -3.83 10.38 9.32
CA SER A 480 -4.34 9.90 8.05
C SER A 480 -5.86 9.72 8.13
N THR A 481 -6.59 10.06 7.06
CA THR A 481 -8.05 9.89 7.01
C THR A 481 -8.46 8.45 6.68
N ILE A 482 -7.50 7.67 6.19
CA ILE A 482 -7.64 6.27 5.80
C ILE A 482 -6.41 5.49 6.23
N VAL A 483 -6.61 4.25 6.69
CA VAL A 483 -5.51 3.35 7.04
C VAL A 483 -5.74 1.97 6.44
N CYS A 484 -4.71 1.34 5.90
CA CYS A 484 -4.79 -0.05 5.45
C CYS A 484 -4.61 -1.01 6.64
N THR A 485 -5.61 -1.85 6.87
CA THR A 485 -5.67 -2.76 8.02
C THR A 485 -5.45 -4.21 7.65
N GLY A 486 -5.47 -4.55 6.36
CA GLY A 486 -5.15 -5.87 5.88
C GLY A 486 -5.19 -5.98 4.36
N LEU A 487 -4.68 -7.11 3.88
CA LEU A 487 -4.78 -7.58 2.52
C LEU A 487 -5.83 -8.68 2.46
N MET A 488 -6.84 -8.51 1.62
CA MET A 488 -7.81 -9.55 1.32
C MET A 488 -7.35 -10.25 0.05
N VAL A 489 -7.18 -11.56 0.11
CA VAL A 489 -6.73 -12.39 -1.01
C VAL A 489 -7.80 -13.43 -1.32
N ARG A 490 -8.05 -13.65 -2.61
CA ARG A 490 -8.92 -14.71 -3.11
C ARG A 490 -8.13 -15.53 -4.11
N VAL A 491 -8.16 -16.85 -3.93
CA VAL A 491 -7.48 -17.82 -4.79
C VAL A 491 -8.54 -18.76 -5.35
N THR A 492 -8.47 -19.06 -6.64
CA THR A 492 -9.46 -19.89 -7.31
C THR A 492 -8.83 -20.92 -8.24
N ASP A 493 -9.51 -22.04 -8.42
CA ASP A 493 -9.10 -23.14 -9.34
C ASP A 493 -9.44 -22.83 -10.82
N ASN A 494 -10.14 -21.73 -11.07
CA ASN A 494 -10.54 -21.24 -12.38
C ASN A 494 -10.74 -19.71 -12.37
N HIS A 495 -11.12 -19.12 -13.50
CA HIS A 495 -11.30 -17.68 -13.62
C HIS A 495 -12.37 -17.18 -12.62
N PRO A 496 -12.07 -16.22 -11.73
CA PRO A 496 -12.98 -15.82 -10.64
C PRO A 496 -14.27 -15.14 -11.13
N GLY A 497 -14.36 -14.79 -12.42
CA GLY A 497 -15.59 -14.33 -13.07
C GLY A 497 -16.69 -15.39 -13.18
N LEU A 498 -16.35 -16.65 -12.95
CA LEU A 498 -17.31 -17.76 -12.90
C LEU A 498 -17.94 -17.92 -11.49
N LEU A 499 -17.40 -17.28 -10.45
CA LEU A 499 -17.99 -17.30 -9.12
C LEU A 499 -19.39 -16.66 -9.15
N SER A 500 -20.28 -17.12 -8.27
CA SER A 500 -21.67 -16.64 -8.22
C SER A 500 -21.77 -15.14 -7.91
N ASP A 501 -20.92 -14.62 -7.04
CA ASP A 501 -20.81 -13.21 -6.68
C ASP A 501 -20.18 -12.34 -7.79
N SER A 502 -19.50 -12.96 -8.76
CA SER A 502 -18.89 -12.29 -9.91
C SER A 502 -19.75 -12.36 -11.18
N GLN A 503 -20.90 -13.04 -11.16
CA GLN A 503 -21.73 -13.23 -12.37
C GLN A 503 -22.23 -11.92 -12.97
N TRP A 504 -22.34 -10.85 -12.17
CA TRP A 504 -22.71 -9.53 -12.64
C TRP A 504 -21.66 -8.90 -13.56
N TRP A 505 -20.39 -9.33 -13.49
CA TRP A 505 -19.33 -8.84 -14.39
C TRP A 505 -19.79 -9.05 -15.82
N TYR A 506 -20.06 -10.29 -16.21
CA TYR A 506 -20.54 -10.60 -17.55
C TYR A 506 -21.83 -9.87 -17.93
N LYS A 507 -22.84 -9.83 -17.03
CA LYS A 507 -24.12 -9.17 -17.29
C LYS A 507 -23.97 -7.68 -17.58
N SER A 508 -23.04 -7.01 -16.89
CA SER A 508 -22.74 -5.62 -17.18
C SER A 508 -22.17 -5.46 -18.59
N HIS A 509 -21.32 -6.36 -19.07
CA HIS A 509 -20.65 -6.21 -20.37
C HIS A 509 -21.53 -6.56 -21.58
N VAL A 510 -22.54 -7.42 -21.41
CA VAL A 510 -23.48 -7.78 -22.49
C VAL A 510 -24.59 -6.74 -22.66
N CYS A 511 -24.58 -5.65 -21.89
CA CYS A 511 -25.55 -4.58 -22.10
C CYS A 511 -25.27 -3.81 -23.41
N ASP A 512 -26.32 -3.28 -24.03
CA ASP A 512 -26.21 -2.48 -25.26
C ASP A 512 -25.51 -1.12 -25.05
N ASN A 513 -24.95 -0.84 -23.87
CA ASN A 513 -24.25 0.41 -23.59
C ASN A 513 -22.79 0.32 -24.08
N PRO A 514 -22.42 1.05 -25.15
CA PRO A 514 -21.06 0.99 -25.72
C PRO A 514 -19.97 1.47 -24.75
N LYS A 515 -20.32 2.13 -23.65
CA LYS A 515 -19.37 2.52 -22.60
C LYS A 515 -18.96 1.36 -21.69
N CYS A 516 -19.74 0.28 -21.65
CA CYS A 516 -19.48 -0.84 -20.76
C CYS A 516 -18.35 -1.76 -21.24
N CYS A 517 -17.88 -1.59 -22.49
CA CYS A 517 -17.00 -2.52 -23.19
C CYS A 517 -15.48 -2.34 -22.94
N LEU A 518 -15.04 -1.40 -22.10
CA LEU A 518 -13.60 -1.03 -21.98
C LEU A 518 -12.88 -1.59 -20.74
N LEU A 519 -13.46 -2.59 -20.08
CA LEU A 519 -13.01 -3.05 -18.78
C LEU A 519 -12.15 -4.30 -18.97
N GLY A 520 -10.82 -4.14 -18.92
CA GLY A 520 -9.76 -5.13 -19.21
C GLY A 520 -9.83 -6.48 -18.50
N THR A 521 -10.94 -7.19 -18.72
CA THR A 521 -11.21 -8.60 -18.50
C THR A 521 -11.11 -9.24 -19.88
N ASP A 522 -10.45 -10.38 -19.98
CA ASP A 522 -10.54 -11.19 -21.20
C ASP A 522 -11.94 -11.81 -21.25
N LEU A 523 -12.88 -11.06 -21.82
CA LEU A 523 -14.28 -11.49 -21.93
C LEU A 523 -14.41 -12.70 -22.83
N ASP A 524 -13.51 -12.86 -23.81
CA ASP A 524 -13.51 -14.00 -24.71
C ASP A 524 -13.12 -15.26 -23.92
N GLU A 525 -12.07 -15.20 -23.09
CA GLU A 525 -11.72 -16.29 -22.16
C GLU A 525 -12.90 -16.61 -21.22
N LEU A 526 -13.52 -15.58 -20.62
CA LEU A 526 -14.64 -15.81 -19.69
C LEU A 526 -15.88 -16.38 -20.39
N GLN A 527 -16.17 -15.92 -21.61
CA GLN A 527 -17.27 -16.41 -22.45
C GLN A 527 -17.04 -17.88 -22.82
N GLU A 528 -15.86 -18.22 -23.34
CA GLU A 528 -15.49 -19.58 -23.69
C GLU A 528 -15.67 -20.53 -22.50
N LYS A 529 -15.19 -20.12 -21.32
CA LYS A 529 -15.34 -20.89 -20.08
C LYS A 529 -16.80 -21.09 -19.69
N LYS A 530 -17.64 -20.07 -19.88
CA LYS A 530 -19.09 -20.17 -19.61
C LYS A 530 -19.80 -21.08 -20.59
N ASP A 531 -19.48 -21.00 -21.87
CA ASP A 531 -20.04 -21.84 -22.92
C ASP A 531 -19.67 -23.32 -22.71
N ASN A 532 -18.51 -23.57 -22.12
CA ASN A 532 -18.05 -24.90 -21.70
C ASN A 532 -18.62 -25.35 -20.33
N GLU A 533 -19.55 -24.59 -19.73
CA GLU A 533 -20.14 -24.85 -18.41
C GLU A 533 -19.08 -25.03 -17.30
N GLU A 534 -17.92 -24.37 -17.43
CA GLU A 534 -16.86 -24.46 -16.43
C GLU A 534 -17.33 -23.87 -15.09
N THR A 535 -16.87 -24.48 -14.01
CA THR A 535 -17.11 -23.99 -12.64
C THR A 535 -15.83 -23.41 -12.05
N CYS A 536 -16.00 -22.63 -10.99
CA CYS A 536 -14.90 -22.03 -10.23
C CYS A 536 -15.16 -22.20 -8.74
N ASN A 537 -14.16 -22.75 -8.06
CA ASN A 537 -14.14 -22.93 -6.61
C ASN A 537 -13.08 -22.01 -5.99
N ILE A 538 -13.37 -21.60 -4.77
CA ILE A 538 -12.43 -20.84 -3.95
C ILE A 538 -11.53 -21.83 -3.22
N ILE A 539 -10.23 -21.59 -3.33
CA ILE A 539 -9.21 -22.39 -2.65
C ILE A 539 -8.73 -21.58 -1.44
N TYR A 540 -8.79 -22.21 -0.28
CA TYR A 540 -8.26 -21.64 0.96
C TYR A 540 -6.86 -22.22 1.20
N THR A 541 -5.88 -21.35 1.41
CA THR A 541 -4.48 -21.72 1.67
C THR A 541 -4.08 -21.65 3.13
#